data_AF-A0AA46T7H3-F1
#
_entry.id   AF-A0AA46T7H3-F1
#
_cell.length_a   1.000
_cell.length_b   1.000
_cell.length_c   1.000
_cell.angle_alpha   90.00
_cell.angle_beta   90.00
_cell.angle_gamma   90.00
#
_symmetry.space_group_name_H-M   'P 1'
#
loop_
_entity.id
_entity.type
_entity.pdbx_description
1 polymer ?
#
loop_
_entity_poly.entity_id
_entity_poly.type
_entity_poly.pdbx_seq_one_letter_code
_entity_poly.pdbx_strand_id
1 'polypeptide(L)'
;MKILLSLLFMTSSFFMQTAEASMSESAFSTLLNIIQKNYPDIEIQGSWDNETVNAQAMRFDESKLVVIYGGLAHERTTTVDSFTLMVCHEIGHHLGEKPYFPAVGAAPWVTGEGAADYYSVQSCFNKLAPTIAEQKVTLPQNYESDIRKICSSQTEFAICRRALIAGIIVAKLQWQVLPYETAEPHLSNKDPEKVKSVLLEYGSPQCRLDTFVASAIAAPRPQCWFPRH
;
A
#
# COMPACT_ATOMS: atom_id res chain seq x y z
N MET A 1 6.31 -39.15 31.45
CA MET A 1 7.76 -39.18 31.75
C MET A 1 8.52 -39.32 30.44
N LYS A 2 9.60 -38.52 30.27
CA LYS A 2 10.45 -38.27 29.09
C LYS A 2 9.82 -37.29 28.07
N ILE A 3 10.07 -35.97 28.11
CA ILE A 3 11.32 -35.16 28.03
C ILE A 3 11.94 -35.18 26.62
N LEU A 4 11.83 -34.00 25.99
CA LEU A 4 12.66 -33.31 24.99
C LEU A 4 13.67 -34.12 24.15
N LEU A 5 13.71 -33.85 22.84
CA LEU A 5 14.85 -33.12 22.27
C LEU A 5 14.49 -32.43 20.94
N SER A 6 14.84 -31.15 20.92
CA SER A 6 14.83 -30.18 19.83
C SER A 6 15.70 -30.61 18.64
N LEU A 7 15.20 -30.38 17.42
CA LEU A 7 16.01 -30.26 16.22
C LEU A 7 15.67 -28.92 15.57
N LEU A 8 16.69 -28.06 15.55
CA LEU A 8 16.69 -26.73 14.97
C LEU A 8 16.19 -26.77 13.53
N PHE A 9 15.05 -26.15 13.26
CA PHE A 9 14.87 -25.51 11.97
C PHE A 9 15.66 -24.20 12.02
N MET A 10 16.88 -24.22 11.47
CA MET A 10 17.45 -22.98 10.93
C MET A 10 16.58 -22.57 9.74
N THR A 11 15.47 -21.88 10.02
CA THR A 11 14.88 -21.01 9.01
C THR A 11 15.89 -19.90 8.81
N SER A 12 16.68 -19.97 7.74
CA SER A 12 17.38 -18.79 7.24
C SER A 12 16.33 -17.83 6.70
N SER A 13 15.61 -17.18 7.61
CA SER A 13 14.91 -15.93 7.35
C SER A 13 16.01 -14.97 6.95
N PHE A 14 16.20 -14.79 5.66
CA PHE A 14 16.97 -13.67 5.13
C PHE A 14 16.21 -12.42 5.58
N PHE A 15 16.59 -11.92 6.76
CA PHE A 15 16.13 -10.64 7.25
C PHE A 15 16.45 -9.62 6.16
N MET A 16 15.43 -8.86 5.77
CA MET A 16 15.62 -7.64 5.01
C MET A 16 16.45 -6.72 5.91
N GLN A 17 17.77 -6.74 5.73
CA GLN A 17 18.67 -5.94 6.52
C GLN A 17 18.74 -4.55 5.88
N THR A 18 17.93 -3.63 6.37
CA THR A 18 18.15 -2.19 6.15
C THR A 18 18.12 -1.46 7.47
N ALA A 19 19.10 -0.58 7.63
CA ALA A 19 19.33 0.29 8.77
C ALA A 19 18.10 1.15 9.11
N GLU A 20 17.96 1.44 10.42
CA GLU A 20 17.08 2.43 11.07
C GLU A 20 15.87 2.93 10.25
N ALA A 21 14.64 2.48 10.55
CA ALA A 21 13.50 2.96 9.78
C ALA A 21 12.19 2.99 10.59
N SER A 22 12.18 3.70 11.71
CA SER A 22 10.98 4.48 12.05
C SER A 22 11.18 5.88 11.46
N MET A 23 10.17 6.43 10.81
CA MET A 23 10.20 7.83 10.37
C MET A 23 10.39 8.73 11.60
N SER A 24 11.07 9.88 11.47
CA SER A 24 11.07 10.88 12.55
C SER A 24 9.81 11.74 12.48
N GLU A 25 9.41 12.37 13.59
CA GLU A 25 8.25 13.28 13.62
C GLU A 25 8.39 14.44 12.61
N SER A 26 9.62 14.94 12.43
CA SER A 26 9.92 15.98 11.44
C SER A 26 9.74 15.47 10.01
N ALA A 27 10.19 14.25 9.71
CA ALA A 27 9.97 13.63 8.41
C ALA A 27 8.48 13.35 8.15
N PHE A 28 7.75 12.86 9.15
CA PHE A 28 6.31 12.66 9.12
C PHE A 28 5.58 13.97 8.80
N SER A 29 5.84 15.03 9.59
CA SER A 29 5.23 16.35 9.40
C SER A 29 5.57 16.95 8.04
N THR A 30 6.83 16.81 7.59
CA THR A 30 7.26 17.29 6.28
C THR A 30 6.50 16.58 5.16
N LEU A 31 6.35 15.27 5.25
CA LEU A 31 5.65 14.47 4.25
C LEU A 31 4.16 14.82 4.18
N LEU A 32 3.49 14.96 5.33
CA LEU A 32 2.09 15.39 5.37
C LEU A 32 1.90 16.78 4.75
N ASN A 33 2.83 17.72 4.99
CA ASN A 33 2.79 19.05 4.37
C ASN A 33 2.95 18.99 2.84
N ILE A 34 3.82 18.13 2.32
CA ILE A 34 3.98 17.90 0.88
C ILE A 34 2.68 17.35 0.29
N ILE A 35 2.06 16.38 0.96
CA ILE A 35 0.79 15.77 0.52
C ILE A 35 -0.33 16.81 0.54
N GLN A 36 -0.51 17.55 1.64
CA GLN A 36 -1.52 18.60 1.79
C GLN A 36 -1.40 19.67 0.69
N LYS A 37 -0.18 20.09 0.35
CA LYS A 37 0.06 21.07 -0.73
C LYS A 37 -0.38 20.54 -2.10
N ASN A 38 -0.27 19.23 -2.33
CA ASN A 38 -0.65 18.60 -3.59
C ASN A 38 -2.14 18.25 -3.66
N TYR A 39 -2.84 18.17 -2.52
CA TYR A 39 -4.26 17.84 -2.40
C TYR A 39 -4.98 18.88 -1.51
N PRO A 40 -5.09 20.15 -1.95
CA PRO A 40 -5.62 21.23 -1.11
C PRO A 40 -7.10 21.06 -0.74
N ASP A 41 -7.86 20.25 -1.49
CA ASP A 41 -9.29 20.00 -1.25
C ASP A 41 -9.54 18.83 -0.28
N ILE A 42 -8.49 18.24 0.27
CA ILE A 42 -8.55 17.18 1.27
C ILE A 42 -7.72 17.64 2.46
N GLU A 43 -8.33 17.69 3.63
CA GLU A 43 -7.62 17.97 4.87
C GLU A 43 -6.79 16.74 5.26
N ILE A 44 -5.48 16.94 5.46
CA ILE A 44 -4.53 15.88 5.83
C ILE A 44 -4.10 16.11 7.28
N GLN A 45 -4.61 15.29 8.19
CA GLN A 45 -4.31 15.38 9.63
C GLN A 45 -3.37 14.26 10.08
N GLY A 46 -2.29 14.64 10.75
CA GLY A 46 -1.36 13.70 11.39
C GLY A 46 -1.58 13.62 12.89
N SER A 47 -1.54 12.41 13.45
CA SER A 47 -1.58 12.15 14.89
C SER A 47 -0.35 11.33 15.30
N TRP A 48 0.77 12.03 15.52
CA TRP A 48 2.08 11.43 15.74
C TRP A 48 2.12 10.48 16.95
N ASP A 49 1.56 10.86 18.10
CA ASP A 49 1.61 10.03 19.31
C ASP A 49 0.61 8.86 19.30
N ASN A 50 -0.23 8.72 18.26
CA ASN A 50 -1.18 7.62 18.14
C ASN A 50 -0.51 6.40 17.51
N GLU A 51 -0.25 5.39 18.34
CA GLU A 51 0.43 4.14 17.96
C GLU A 51 -0.39 3.19 17.07
N THR A 52 -1.59 3.57 16.64
CA THR A 52 -2.41 2.75 15.74
C THR A 52 -1.73 2.66 14.37
N VAL A 53 -1.49 1.44 13.89
CA VAL A 53 -0.96 1.19 12.53
C VAL A 53 -2.10 1.29 11.52
N ASN A 54 -2.61 2.50 11.29
CA ASN A 54 -3.71 2.75 10.36
C ASN A 54 -3.74 4.19 9.82
N ALA A 55 -4.45 4.39 8.71
CA ALA A 55 -4.91 5.69 8.23
C ALA A 55 -6.38 5.56 7.82
N GLN A 56 -7.09 6.69 7.72
CA GLN A 56 -8.52 6.66 7.45
C GLN A 56 -8.96 7.83 6.58
N ALA A 57 -9.67 7.51 5.50
CA ALA A 57 -10.48 8.46 4.76
C ALA A 57 -11.83 8.69 5.45
N MET A 58 -12.12 9.95 5.78
CA MET A 58 -13.37 10.37 6.38
C MET A 58 -14.00 11.49 5.58
N ARG A 59 -15.32 11.61 5.65
CA ARG A 59 -16.04 12.75 5.08
C ARG A 59 -17.10 13.23 6.04
N PHE A 60 -17.12 14.53 6.29
CA PHE A 60 -18.13 15.22 7.09
C PHE A 60 -18.81 16.25 6.19
N ASP A 61 -20.05 15.97 5.81
CA ASP A 61 -20.77 16.70 4.76
C ASP A 61 -19.95 16.78 3.46
N GLU A 62 -19.48 17.97 3.08
CA GLU A 62 -18.66 18.19 1.90
C GLU A 62 -17.15 18.18 2.18
N SER A 63 -16.75 18.17 3.47
CA SER A 63 -15.35 18.18 3.88
C SER A 63 -14.72 16.79 3.77
N LYS A 64 -13.65 16.68 2.97
CA LYS A 64 -12.84 15.47 2.83
C LYS A 64 -11.67 15.52 3.81
N LEU A 65 -11.50 14.45 4.58
CA LEU A 65 -10.46 14.32 5.58
C LEU A 65 -9.70 13.01 5.36
N VAL A 66 -8.40 13.04 5.56
CA VAL A 66 -7.55 11.86 5.75
C VAL A 66 -6.83 12.03 7.08
N VAL A 67 -7.00 11.06 7.97
CA VAL A 67 -6.32 11.00 9.27
C VAL A 67 -5.24 9.94 9.20
N ILE A 68 -4.00 10.29 9.56
CA ILE A 68 -2.85 9.41 9.56
C ILE A 68 -2.31 9.27 10.99
N TYR A 69 -2.30 8.06 11.51
CA TYR A 69 -1.77 7.77 12.84
C TYR A 69 -0.26 7.48 12.80
N GLY A 70 0.46 7.90 13.84
CA GLY A 70 1.91 7.73 13.96
C GLY A 70 2.37 6.29 13.98
N GLY A 71 1.53 5.33 14.40
CA GLY A 71 1.84 3.90 14.33
C GLY A 71 2.24 3.43 12.93
N LEU A 72 1.68 4.01 11.86
CA LEU A 72 2.16 3.74 10.48
C LEU A 72 3.60 4.20 10.26
N ALA A 73 3.95 5.37 10.81
CA ALA A 73 5.28 5.97 10.70
C ALA A 73 6.33 5.30 11.61
N HIS A 74 5.87 4.71 12.73
CA HIS A 74 6.69 3.99 13.70
C HIS A 74 6.97 2.54 13.29
N GLU A 75 6.15 1.96 12.41
CA GLU A 75 6.36 0.61 11.92
C GLU A 75 7.73 0.50 11.20
N ARG A 76 8.53 -0.48 11.60
CA ARG A 76 9.97 -0.60 11.26
C ARG A 76 10.26 -0.88 9.79
N THR A 77 9.29 -1.43 9.08
CA THR A 77 9.32 -1.74 7.65
C THR A 77 8.75 -0.61 6.80
N THR A 78 8.06 0.36 7.42
CA THR A 78 7.54 1.53 6.70
C THR A 78 8.68 2.42 6.21
N THR A 79 8.63 2.73 4.92
CA THR A 79 9.52 3.65 4.22
C THR A 79 8.77 4.93 3.85
N VAL A 80 9.48 5.98 3.44
CA VAL A 80 8.85 7.21 2.90
C VAL A 80 7.91 6.87 1.74
N ASP A 81 8.30 5.97 0.86
CA ASP A 81 7.50 5.57 -0.30
C ASP A 81 6.28 4.72 0.10
N SER A 82 6.44 3.72 0.97
CA SER A 82 5.31 2.90 1.42
C SER A 82 4.32 3.69 2.28
N PHE A 83 4.80 4.60 3.14
CA PHE A 83 3.96 5.54 3.86
C PHE A 83 3.15 6.41 2.89
N THR A 84 3.81 7.01 1.91
CA THR A 84 3.14 7.84 0.90
C THR A 84 2.10 7.03 0.13
N LEU A 85 2.40 5.78 -0.22
CA LEU A 85 1.45 4.90 -0.91
C LEU A 85 0.21 4.60 -0.06
N MET A 86 0.35 4.38 1.25
CA MET A 86 -0.78 4.20 2.17
C MET A 86 -1.63 5.47 2.28
N VAL A 87 -1.02 6.66 2.38
CA VAL A 87 -1.80 7.92 2.36
C VAL A 87 -2.48 8.14 1.00
N CYS A 88 -1.82 7.76 -0.09
CA CYS A 88 -2.40 7.79 -1.43
C CYS A 88 -3.59 6.83 -1.59
N HIS A 89 -3.61 5.71 -0.86
CA HIS A 89 -4.77 4.82 -0.80
C HIS A 89 -5.97 5.54 -0.16
N GLU A 90 -5.78 6.21 0.98
CA GLU A 90 -6.85 6.99 1.61
C GLU A 90 -7.37 8.14 0.73
N ILE A 91 -6.46 8.82 0.02
CA ILE A 91 -6.84 9.80 -1.01
C ILE A 91 -7.63 9.12 -2.15
N GLY A 92 -7.27 7.89 -2.49
CA GLY A 92 -7.98 7.04 -3.44
C GLY A 92 -9.43 6.75 -3.03
N HIS A 93 -9.74 6.63 -1.75
CA HIS A 93 -11.15 6.53 -1.32
C HIS A 93 -11.97 7.76 -1.74
N HIS A 94 -11.37 8.95 -1.73
CA HIS A 94 -12.02 10.20 -2.14
C HIS A 94 -12.06 10.43 -3.66
N LEU A 95 -11.02 9.97 -4.39
CA LEU A 95 -10.77 10.40 -5.78
C LEU A 95 -10.64 9.25 -6.79
N GLY A 96 -10.62 7.99 -6.35
CA GLY A 96 -10.36 6.81 -7.19
C GLY A 96 -11.53 6.35 -8.08
N GLU A 97 -12.65 7.09 -8.02
CA GLU A 97 -13.87 6.86 -8.79
C GLU A 97 -14.48 5.46 -8.58
N LYS A 98 -15.32 5.01 -9.52
CA LYS A 98 -16.09 3.77 -9.36
C LYS A 98 -15.18 2.54 -9.35
N PRO A 99 -15.58 1.50 -8.59
CA PRO A 99 -16.87 1.34 -7.90
C PRO A 99 -16.87 1.97 -6.50
N TYR A 100 -18.02 2.52 -6.11
CA TYR A 100 -18.22 3.06 -4.77
C TYR A 100 -18.89 2.03 -3.87
N PHE A 101 -18.68 2.16 -2.56
CA PHE A 101 -19.49 1.43 -1.60
C PHE A 101 -20.98 1.79 -1.77
N PRO A 102 -21.90 0.80 -1.69
CA PRO A 102 -23.33 1.06 -1.75
C PRO A 102 -23.73 1.92 -0.54
N ALA A 103 -24.71 2.79 -0.73
CA ALA A 103 -25.17 3.79 0.24
C ALA A 103 -25.67 3.24 1.60
N VAL A 104 -25.64 1.93 1.81
CA VAL A 104 -26.04 1.27 3.06
C VAL A 104 -24.79 1.06 3.92
N GLY A 105 -24.60 1.92 4.92
CA GLY A 105 -23.51 1.82 5.91
C GLY A 105 -22.21 2.56 5.54
N ALA A 106 -21.94 2.75 4.25
CA ALA A 106 -20.90 3.65 3.75
C ALA A 106 -21.54 4.67 2.80
N ALA A 107 -21.14 5.92 2.90
CA ALA A 107 -21.71 6.96 2.07
C ALA A 107 -21.25 6.80 0.61
N PRO A 108 -22.09 7.09 -0.40
CA PRO A 108 -21.90 6.75 -1.82
C PRO A 108 -20.73 7.46 -2.52
N TRP A 109 -19.83 8.08 -1.75
CA TRP A 109 -18.61 8.74 -2.19
C TRP A 109 -17.37 7.86 -2.03
N VAL A 110 -17.40 6.85 -1.16
CA VAL A 110 -16.21 6.05 -0.81
C VAL A 110 -15.90 5.09 -1.97
N THR A 111 -14.77 5.30 -2.62
CA THR A 111 -14.23 4.37 -3.62
C THR A 111 -13.84 3.05 -2.96
N GLY A 112 -14.18 1.90 -3.54
CA GLY A 112 -13.84 0.58 -3.02
C GLY A 112 -12.33 0.34 -2.93
N GLU A 113 -11.90 -0.51 -2.00
CA GLU A 113 -10.49 -0.78 -1.66
C GLU A 113 -9.59 -1.02 -2.89
N GLY A 114 -9.98 -1.94 -3.78
CA GLY A 114 -9.19 -2.24 -4.97
C GLY A 114 -9.09 -1.10 -5.99
N ALA A 115 -10.08 -0.19 -6.01
CA ALA A 115 -10.02 1.00 -6.87
C ALA A 115 -9.20 2.13 -6.21
N ALA A 116 -9.25 2.25 -4.88
CA ALA A 116 -8.38 3.14 -4.11
C ALA A 116 -6.90 2.73 -4.26
N ASP A 117 -6.59 1.43 -4.16
CA ASP A 117 -5.26 0.88 -4.45
C ASP A 117 -4.79 1.13 -5.88
N TYR A 118 -5.69 1.06 -6.85
CA TYR A 118 -5.33 1.33 -8.24
C TYR A 118 -5.04 2.83 -8.44
N TYR A 119 -5.87 3.71 -7.88
CA TYR A 119 -5.66 5.15 -7.92
C TYR A 119 -4.36 5.57 -7.21
N SER A 120 -4.05 4.92 -6.08
CA SER A 120 -2.94 5.29 -5.21
C SER A 120 -1.62 5.28 -5.97
N VAL A 121 -1.38 4.30 -6.85
CA VAL A 121 -0.19 4.24 -7.70
C VAL A 121 -0.35 5.11 -8.96
N GLN A 122 -1.39 4.87 -9.77
CA GLN A 122 -1.56 5.46 -11.10
C GLN A 122 -1.55 6.99 -11.06
N SER A 123 -2.19 7.57 -10.05
CA SER A 123 -2.39 9.01 -9.95
C SER A 123 -1.59 9.61 -8.81
N CYS A 124 -1.82 9.14 -7.58
CA CYS A 124 -1.32 9.87 -6.41
C CYS A 124 0.19 9.71 -6.20
N PHE A 125 0.68 8.48 -6.19
CA PHE A 125 2.10 8.19 -5.98
C PHE A 125 2.94 8.70 -7.15
N ASN A 126 2.48 8.53 -8.40
CA ASN A 126 3.15 9.11 -9.57
C ASN A 126 3.32 10.62 -9.47
N LYS A 127 2.34 11.34 -8.91
CA LYS A 127 2.41 12.78 -8.66
C LYS A 127 3.37 13.15 -7.52
N LEU A 128 3.38 12.37 -6.43
CA LEU A 128 4.12 12.70 -5.21
C LEU A 128 5.57 12.21 -5.21
N ALA A 129 5.87 11.07 -5.83
CA ALA A 129 7.18 10.46 -5.83
C ALA A 129 8.32 11.41 -6.24
N PRO A 130 8.17 12.28 -7.27
CA PRO A 130 9.21 13.25 -7.62
C PRO A 130 9.46 14.34 -6.56
N THR A 131 8.55 14.52 -5.60
CA THR A 131 8.58 15.60 -4.60
C THR A 131 9.02 15.15 -3.21
N ILE A 132 9.13 13.84 -2.99
CA ILE A 132 9.51 13.24 -1.70
C ILE A 132 10.90 12.60 -1.81
N ALA A 133 11.62 12.55 -0.70
CA ALA A 133 12.96 11.98 -0.65
C ALA A 133 12.95 10.48 -0.99
N GLU A 134 13.83 10.06 -1.89
CA GLU A 134 14.04 8.64 -2.17
C GLU A 134 14.81 7.98 -1.02
N GLN A 135 14.24 6.94 -0.44
CA GLN A 135 14.90 6.10 0.55
C GLN A 135 15.54 4.90 -0.14
N LYS A 136 16.81 4.63 0.17
CA LYS A 136 17.48 3.42 -0.32
C LYS A 136 16.91 2.20 0.41
N VAL A 137 16.26 1.33 -0.35
CA VAL A 137 15.76 0.02 0.13
C VAL A 137 16.55 -1.07 -0.57
N THR A 138 17.08 -2.01 0.22
CA THR A 138 17.73 -3.22 -0.30
C THR A 138 16.73 -4.35 -0.30
N LEU A 139 16.35 -4.83 -1.48
CA LEU A 139 15.50 -6.01 -1.63
C LEU A 139 16.32 -7.25 -1.99
N PRO A 140 15.83 -8.46 -1.68
CA PRO A 140 16.40 -9.70 -2.20
C PRO A 140 16.48 -9.68 -3.74
N GLN A 141 17.51 -10.33 -4.31
CA GLN A 141 17.84 -10.23 -5.74
C GLN A 141 16.70 -10.66 -6.68
N ASN A 142 15.87 -11.62 -6.27
CA ASN A 142 14.70 -12.06 -7.03
C ASN A 142 13.68 -10.92 -7.21
N TYR A 143 13.41 -10.11 -6.18
CA TYR A 143 12.53 -8.95 -6.30
C TYR A 143 13.07 -7.91 -7.28
N GLU A 144 14.37 -7.59 -7.22
CA GLU A 144 14.98 -6.62 -8.14
C GLU A 144 14.91 -7.08 -9.61
N SER A 145 15.05 -8.39 -9.87
CA SER A 145 14.87 -8.96 -11.21
C SER A 145 13.42 -8.83 -11.69
N ASP A 146 12.44 -9.17 -10.83
CA ASP A 146 11.02 -9.07 -11.15
C ASP A 146 10.59 -7.62 -11.41
N ILE A 147 11.00 -6.68 -10.54
CA ILE A 147 10.72 -5.26 -10.70
C ILE A 147 11.29 -4.73 -12.01
N ARG A 148 12.55 -5.06 -12.33
CA ARG A 148 13.18 -4.64 -13.57
C ARG A 148 12.40 -5.13 -14.78
N LYS A 149 11.94 -6.38 -14.75
CA LYS A 149 11.13 -6.97 -15.82
C LYS A 149 9.78 -6.26 -15.96
N ILE A 150 9.06 -6.07 -14.84
CA ILE A 150 7.73 -5.43 -14.82
C ILE A 150 7.81 -3.98 -15.31
N CYS A 151 8.78 -3.21 -14.83
CA CYS A 151 8.92 -1.79 -15.14
C CYS A 151 9.65 -1.51 -16.47
N SER A 152 10.13 -2.53 -17.19
CA SER A 152 11.02 -2.37 -18.35
C SER A 152 10.45 -1.50 -19.48
N SER A 153 9.12 -1.48 -19.65
CA SER A 153 8.44 -0.69 -20.68
C SER A 153 7.95 0.68 -20.20
N GLN A 154 8.14 1.01 -18.92
CA GLN A 154 7.65 2.26 -18.35
C GLN A 154 8.64 3.40 -18.63
N THR A 155 8.12 4.54 -19.12
CA THR A 155 8.93 5.76 -19.35
C THR A 155 9.59 6.22 -18.06
N GLU A 156 8.83 6.25 -16.96
CA GLU A 156 9.30 6.62 -15.63
C GLU A 156 9.71 5.38 -14.83
N PHE A 157 10.74 4.66 -15.28
CA PHE A 157 11.22 3.43 -14.65
C PHE A 157 11.47 3.60 -13.14
N ALA A 158 12.06 4.72 -12.72
CA ALA A 158 12.37 5.00 -11.32
C ALA A 158 11.09 5.10 -10.47
N ILE A 159 10.04 5.75 -10.98
CA ILE A 159 8.75 5.87 -10.28
C ILE A 159 8.06 4.52 -10.23
N CYS A 160 8.03 3.76 -11.33
CA CYS A 160 7.49 2.39 -11.34
C CYS A 160 8.21 1.50 -10.31
N ARG A 161 9.55 1.53 -10.28
CA ARG A 161 10.35 0.78 -9.31
C ARG A 161 9.97 1.16 -7.88
N ARG A 162 9.92 2.46 -7.56
CA ARG A 162 9.55 2.95 -6.22
C ARG A 162 8.14 2.52 -5.82
N ALA A 163 7.18 2.63 -6.74
CA ALA A 163 5.81 2.19 -6.50
C ALA A 163 5.72 0.68 -6.22
N LEU A 164 6.48 -0.16 -6.93
CA LEU A 164 6.48 -1.61 -6.68
C LEU A 164 7.15 -1.97 -5.36
N ILE A 165 8.25 -1.32 -4.99
CA ILE A 165 8.89 -1.52 -3.68
C ILE A 165 7.92 -1.15 -2.55
N ALA A 166 7.28 0.02 -2.66
CA ALA A 166 6.25 0.46 -1.73
C ALA A 166 5.08 -0.53 -1.67
N GLY A 167 4.58 -0.99 -2.82
CA GLY A 167 3.47 -1.93 -2.90
C GLY A 167 3.78 -3.29 -2.28
N ILE A 168 5.02 -3.80 -2.43
CA ILE A 168 5.48 -5.01 -1.75
C ILE A 168 5.42 -4.81 -0.23
N ILE A 169 5.95 -3.70 0.27
CA ILE A 169 5.97 -3.40 1.72
C ILE A 169 4.54 -3.30 2.25
N VAL A 170 3.65 -2.55 1.58
CA VAL A 170 2.25 -2.38 2.00
C VAL A 170 1.50 -3.71 2.02
N ALA A 171 1.63 -4.53 0.97
CA ALA A 171 0.99 -5.83 0.92
C ALA A 171 1.51 -6.78 2.02
N LYS A 172 2.83 -6.78 2.27
CA LYS A 172 3.42 -7.57 3.35
C LYS A 172 2.98 -7.09 4.73
N LEU A 173 2.92 -5.78 4.94
CA LEU A 173 2.44 -5.20 6.19
C LEU A 173 1.00 -5.65 6.46
N GLN A 174 0.11 -5.56 5.45
CA GLN A 174 -1.26 -6.08 5.55
C GLN A 174 -1.28 -7.57 5.94
N TRP A 175 -0.46 -8.40 5.29
CA TRP A 175 -0.36 -9.83 5.60
C TRP A 175 0.13 -10.09 7.04
N GLN A 176 1.00 -9.24 7.57
CA GLN A 176 1.55 -9.37 8.93
C GLN A 176 0.60 -8.90 10.04
N VAL A 177 -0.17 -7.84 9.80
CA VAL A 177 -0.98 -7.19 10.85
C VAL A 177 -2.44 -7.69 10.89
N LEU A 178 -2.93 -8.32 9.83
CA LEU A 178 -4.27 -8.88 9.75
C LEU A 178 -4.23 -10.42 9.74
N PRO A 179 -5.27 -11.12 10.22
CA PRO A 179 -5.29 -12.56 10.41
C PRO A 179 -5.51 -13.33 9.08
N TYR A 180 -4.61 -13.17 8.11
CA TYR A 180 -4.67 -13.92 6.85
C TYR A 180 -3.99 -15.29 6.98
N GLU A 181 -4.68 -16.34 6.52
CA GLU A 181 -4.16 -17.71 6.42
C GLU A 181 -3.65 -18.04 5.01
N THR A 182 -3.13 -17.03 4.29
CA THR A 182 -2.59 -17.17 2.93
C THR A 182 -1.06 -17.16 2.94
N ALA A 183 -0.45 -17.58 1.83
CA ALA A 183 0.98 -17.37 1.62
C ALA A 183 1.33 -15.86 1.63
N GLU A 184 2.58 -15.54 1.99
CA GLU A 184 3.12 -14.19 1.90
C GLU A 184 2.99 -13.66 0.45
N PRO A 185 2.54 -12.41 0.25
CA PRO A 185 2.40 -11.84 -1.09
C PRO A 185 3.77 -11.70 -1.78
N HIS A 186 3.82 -12.08 -3.07
CA HIS A 186 5.07 -12.08 -3.85
C HIS A 186 4.82 -11.66 -5.30
N LEU A 187 5.79 -10.98 -5.93
CA LEU A 187 5.67 -10.48 -7.31
C LEU A 187 5.53 -11.59 -8.37
N SER A 188 6.15 -12.74 -8.12
CA SER A 188 6.07 -13.92 -9.00
C SER A 188 4.73 -14.66 -8.91
N ASN A 189 3.89 -14.33 -7.93
CA ASN A 189 2.60 -14.96 -7.71
C ASN A 189 1.47 -14.11 -8.33
N LYS A 190 0.31 -14.74 -8.49
CA LYS A 190 -0.94 -14.08 -8.85
C LYS A 190 -2.03 -14.59 -7.91
N ASP A 191 -2.91 -13.71 -7.48
CA ASP A 191 -4.11 -14.13 -6.78
C ASP A 191 -5.01 -14.92 -7.75
N PRO A 192 -5.40 -16.17 -7.41
CA PRO A 192 -6.20 -17.00 -8.29
C PRO A 192 -7.69 -16.64 -8.27
N GLU A 193 -8.14 -15.83 -7.30
CA GLU A 193 -9.55 -15.51 -7.09
C GLU A 193 -10.14 -14.77 -8.30
N LYS A 194 -11.37 -15.15 -8.65
CA LYS A 194 -12.13 -14.55 -9.72
C LYS A 194 -13.52 -14.23 -9.19
N VAL A 195 -13.69 -13.01 -8.72
CA VAL A 195 -14.94 -12.60 -8.09
C VAL A 195 -16.07 -12.56 -9.10
N LYS A 196 -17.28 -12.94 -8.67
CA LYS A 196 -18.51 -12.87 -9.48
C LYS A 196 -19.15 -11.48 -9.47
N SER A 197 -18.81 -10.67 -8.47
CA SER A 197 -19.24 -9.29 -8.28
C SER A 197 -18.05 -8.50 -7.75
N VAL A 198 -18.05 -7.18 -7.94
CA VAL A 198 -17.00 -6.31 -7.40
C VAL A 198 -16.83 -6.56 -5.89
N LEU A 199 -15.59 -6.81 -5.47
CA LEU A 199 -15.22 -6.79 -4.06
C LEU A 199 -14.91 -5.33 -3.66
N LEU A 200 -15.65 -4.80 -2.69
CA LEU A 200 -15.48 -3.41 -2.24
C LEU A 200 -14.63 -3.30 -0.97
N GLU A 201 -14.65 -4.34 -0.13
CA GLU A 201 -13.93 -4.45 1.14
C GLU A 201 -12.54 -5.09 0.98
N TYR A 202 -11.82 -5.33 2.07
CA TYR A 202 -10.46 -5.87 2.05
C TYR A 202 -10.33 -7.17 1.23
N GLY A 203 -9.53 -7.10 0.17
CA GLY A 203 -9.05 -8.25 -0.59
C GLY A 203 -7.86 -8.92 0.08
N SER A 204 -7.38 -10.01 -0.51
CA SER A 204 -6.17 -10.66 -0.03
C SER A 204 -4.95 -9.73 -0.19
N PRO A 205 -3.89 -9.91 0.62
CA PRO A 205 -2.63 -9.19 0.43
C PRO A 205 -2.01 -9.39 -0.96
N GLN A 206 -2.15 -10.58 -1.55
CA GLN A 206 -1.65 -10.85 -2.91
C GLN A 206 -2.46 -10.08 -3.95
N CYS A 207 -3.78 -10.01 -3.80
CA CYS A 207 -4.66 -9.26 -4.68
C CYS A 207 -4.37 -7.75 -4.62
N ARG A 208 -4.05 -7.22 -3.43
CA ARG A 208 -3.56 -5.84 -3.26
C ARG A 208 -2.24 -5.60 -4.00
N LEU A 209 -1.25 -6.50 -3.84
CA LEU A 209 0.02 -6.42 -4.58
C LEU A 209 -0.19 -6.47 -6.10
N ASP A 210 -1.06 -7.36 -6.58
CA ASP A 210 -1.42 -7.45 -7.99
C ASP A 210 -2.04 -6.17 -8.53
N THR A 211 -2.83 -5.46 -7.72
CA THR A 211 -3.41 -4.17 -8.07
C THR A 211 -2.34 -3.09 -8.21
N PHE A 212 -1.39 -3.01 -7.27
CA PHE A 212 -0.27 -2.07 -7.38
C PHE A 212 0.59 -2.36 -8.62
N VAL A 213 0.86 -3.63 -8.92
CA VAL A 213 1.57 -4.04 -10.14
C VAL A 213 0.80 -3.62 -11.38
N ALA A 214 -0.49 -3.92 -11.45
CA ALA A 214 -1.33 -3.55 -12.59
C ALA A 214 -1.37 -2.03 -12.79
N SER A 215 -1.51 -1.27 -11.72
CA SER A 215 -1.55 0.18 -11.73
C SER A 215 -0.23 0.80 -12.20
N ALA A 216 0.91 0.29 -11.70
CA ALA A 216 2.25 0.78 -12.05
C ALA A 216 2.59 0.65 -13.54
N ILE A 217 1.93 -0.26 -14.26
CA ILE A 217 2.13 -0.49 -15.69
C ILE A 217 0.90 -0.15 -16.55
N ALA A 218 -0.10 0.52 -15.97
CA ALA A 218 -1.38 0.84 -16.61
C ALA A 218 -2.10 -0.36 -17.23
N ALA A 219 -1.97 -1.55 -16.61
CA ALA A 219 -2.70 -2.74 -16.99
C ALA A 219 -4.11 -2.75 -16.37
N PRO A 220 -5.06 -3.52 -16.94
CA PRO A 220 -6.39 -3.68 -16.36
C PRO A 220 -6.35 -4.17 -14.91
N ARG A 221 -7.31 -3.70 -14.11
CA ARG A 221 -7.47 -4.07 -12.69
C ARG A 221 -7.63 -5.61 -12.52
N PRO A 222 -7.09 -6.22 -11.45
CA PRO A 222 -7.12 -7.68 -11.25
C PRO A 222 -8.52 -8.28 -11.08
N GLN A 223 -8.68 -9.57 -11.46
CA GLN A 223 -9.96 -10.29 -11.36
C GLN A 223 -10.36 -10.68 -9.93
N CYS A 224 -9.42 -10.64 -8.99
CA CYS A 224 -9.68 -10.87 -7.58
C CYS A 224 -10.40 -9.67 -6.92
N TRP A 225 -10.51 -8.53 -7.63
CA TRP A 225 -11.30 -7.36 -7.24
C TRP A 225 -12.51 -7.11 -8.16
N PHE A 226 -12.33 -7.32 -9.46
CA PHE A 226 -13.29 -6.91 -10.49
C PHE A 226 -13.66 -8.08 -11.41
N PRO A 227 -14.96 -8.40 -11.58
CA PRO A 227 -15.36 -9.43 -12.54
C PRO A 227 -14.94 -9.00 -13.96
N ARG A 228 -14.53 -9.96 -14.80
CA ARG A 228 -14.47 -9.75 -16.25
C ARG A 228 -15.72 -10.36 -16.86
N HIS A 229 -16.42 -9.56 -17.67
CA HIS A 229 -17.50 -10.02 -18.53
C HIS A 229 -16.93 -10.58 -19.84
#